data_AF-A0A9X3X963-F1
#
_entry.id   AF-A0A9X3X963-F1
#
_cell.length_a   1.000
_cell.length_b   1.000
_cell.length_c   1.000
_cell.angle_alpha   90.00
_cell.angle_beta   90.00
_cell.angle_gamma   90.00
#
_symmetry.space_group_name_H-M   'P 1'
#
loop_
_entity.id
_entity.type
_entity.pdbx_description
1 polymer ?
#
loop_
_entity_poly.entity_id
_entity_poly.type
_entity_poly.pdbx_seq_one_letter_code
_entity_poly.pdbx_strand_id
1 'polypeptide(L)'
;MKSRTFKSLLLSLAPFVLAACGGGEAGPGIPSGGPSAACVALGCAADQKVCVEDAAGARCEGCPSGAYAASSGTCEKLSGTPRAHTFAEFTVEAGQEIKGLCQSVTLNNATEIWVNAVELQQNESSHHSNWTFVPADKFDGPDGIWKCSERDYDQVSAALAGGVIYAQSTQTEREVQKFPDGVAVRIPPYSRIIGDVHLLNTSLEPVTGTLTLTLYGIPKEEVKHKLTPFHLDYHGLAIPPHAKSRFYGECAMEGPFAASGNTFDQKVYYILPHTHTMAKRFFLEIMGGPRDGETILELSAYNGEAHGRVYEKPIDMTGAEGYRFGCEYDNPRDETVVWGFGDEEMCELLGFAESSVGFEAVISSAQEVGTDGDLRLFSAPCVTYAFPWDHDKPGGPPPP
;
A
#
# COMPACT_ATOMS: atom_id res chain seq x y z
N MET A 1 -11.40 -60.14 44.02
CA MET A 1 -12.10 -59.02 43.33
C MET A 1 -12.91 -58.29 44.40
N LYS A 2 -12.35 -57.29 45.10
CA LYS A 2 -12.40 -55.82 44.82
C LYS A 2 -13.77 -55.36 44.26
N SER A 3 -14.48 -54.30 44.70
CA SER A 3 -14.48 -53.41 45.87
C SER A 3 -15.56 -52.33 45.60
N ARG A 4 -16.49 -52.13 46.56
CA ARG A 4 -17.12 -50.86 47.03
C ARG A 4 -17.89 -49.93 46.07
N THR A 5 -19.21 -49.92 46.28
CA THR A 5 -20.09 -48.80 46.70
C THR A 5 -19.67 -47.34 46.41
N PHE A 6 -20.48 -46.64 45.60
CA PHE A 6 -20.47 -45.18 45.48
C PHE A 6 -21.49 -44.55 46.45
N LYS A 7 -21.02 -43.69 47.35
CA LYS A 7 -21.82 -42.71 48.11
C LYS A 7 -21.58 -41.34 47.49
N SER A 8 -22.66 -40.64 47.11
CA SER A 8 -22.63 -39.24 46.70
C SER A 8 -22.64 -38.34 47.94
N LEU A 9 -21.72 -37.38 48.00
CA LEU A 9 -21.49 -36.49 49.13
C LEU A 9 -22.00 -35.08 48.79
N LEU A 10 -22.89 -34.55 49.63
CA LEU A 10 -23.28 -33.14 49.69
C LEU A 10 -22.15 -32.28 50.27
N LEU A 11 -21.92 -31.08 49.72
CA LEU A 11 -21.34 -29.91 50.39
C LEU A 11 -22.02 -28.66 49.78
N SER A 12 -23.00 -28.02 50.43
CA SER A 12 -22.93 -27.04 51.54
C SER A 12 -22.27 -25.70 51.16
N LEU A 13 -23.11 -24.71 50.79
CA LEU A 13 -22.79 -23.28 50.79
C LEU A 13 -22.81 -22.74 52.24
N ALA A 14 -21.82 -21.92 52.59
CA ALA A 14 -21.92 -20.91 53.64
C ALA A 14 -20.99 -19.72 53.32
N PRO A 15 -21.37 -18.48 53.67
CA PRO A 15 -20.64 -17.26 53.32
C PRO A 15 -19.64 -16.86 54.43
N PHE A 16 -18.53 -16.25 54.05
CA PHE A 16 -17.67 -15.49 54.97
C PHE A 16 -17.37 -14.12 54.38
N VAL A 17 -17.84 -13.10 55.08
CA VAL A 17 -17.41 -11.71 54.95
C VAL A 17 -16.14 -11.55 55.79
N LEU A 18 -15.11 -10.91 55.25
CA LEU A 18 -14.12 -10.17 56.03
C LEU A 18 -13.48 -9.10 55.12
N ALA A 19 -13.70 -7.85 55.52
CA ALA A 19 -12.98 -6.70 55.02
C ALA A 19 -11.52 -6.73 55.51
N ALA A 20 -10.59 -6.40 54.63
CA ALA A 20 -9.25 -5.97 55.01
C ALA A 20 -8.77 -4.89 54.04
N CYS A 21 -8.58 -3.69 54.59
CA CYS A 21 -7.84 -2.60 53.95
C CYS A 21 -6.38 -3.02 53.78
N GLY A 22 -5.86 -2.89 52.57
CA GLY A 22 -4.45 -3.02 52.26
C GLY A 22 -4.08 -2.00 51.20
N GLY A 23 -3.45 -0.91 51.62
CA GLY A 23 -2.84 0.05 50.72
C GLY A 23 -1.69 -0.61 49.98
N GLY A 24 -1.82 -0.70 48.66
CA GLY A 24 -0.74 -1.05 47.74
C GLY A 24 -0.63 0.10 46.75
N GLU A 25 0.57 0.67 46.66
CA GLU A 25 0.90 1.76 45.76
C GLU A 25 0.49 1.40 44.33
N ALA A 26 -0.25 2.32 43.70
CA ALA A 26 -0.55 2.25 42.29
C ALA A 26 0.77 2.32 41.51
N GLY A 27 1.23 1.18 40.98
CA GLY A 27 2.10 1.19 39.81
C GLY A 27 1.41 1.96 38.69
N PRO A 28 2.15 2.57 37.74
CA PRO A 28 1.56 3.34 36.67
C PRO A 28 0.62 2.41 35.90
N GLY A 29 -0.69 2.64 36.10
CA GLY A 29 -1.72 1.88 35.43
C GLY A 29 -1.57 2.08 33.95
N ILE A 30 -1.44 0.98 33.22
CA ILE A 30 -1.70 0.97 31.79
C ILE A 30 -3.14 1.47 31.64
N PRO A 31 -3.40 2.58 30.94
CA PRO A 31 -4.76 3.06 30.77
C PRO A 31 -5.49 2.00 29.92
N SER A 32 -6.43 1.28 30.53
CA SER A 32 -7.33 0.36 29.85
C SER A 32 -8.51 1.09 29.18
N GLY A 33 -8.29 2.33 28.76
CA GLY A 33 -9.24 3.13 28.01
C GLY A 33 -8.85 3.11 26.55
N GLY A 34 -9.81 2.94 25.64
CA GLY A 34 -9.58 3.19 24.21
C GLY A 34 -9.06 4.62 23.96
N PRO A 35 -8.71 4.95 22.71
CA PRO A 35 -8.11 6.23 22.37
C PRO A 35 -8.95 7.42 22.88
N SER A 36 -8.29 8.46 23.37
CA SER A 36 -8.96 9.67 23.85
C SER A 36 -9.73 10.36 22.71
N ALA A 37 -10.75 11.16 23.04
CA ALA A 37 -11.52 11.89 22.03
C ALA A 37 -10.63 12.82 21.17
N ALA A 38 -9.56 13.38 21.77
CA ALA A 38 -8.58 14.18 21.06
C ALA A 38 -7.81 13.33 20.04
N CYS A 39 -7.37 12.13 20.42
CA CYS A 39 -6.71 11.20 19.51
C CYS A 39 -7.61 10.70 18.38
N VAL A 40 -8.90 10.45 18.66
CA VAL A 40 -9.87 10.08 17.62
C VAL A 40 -10.06 11.23 16.63
N ALA A 41 -10.16 12.47 17.12
CA ALA A 41 -10.34 13.64 16.26
C ALA A 41 -9.14 13.93 15.36
N LEU A 42 -7.92 13.56 15.78
CA LEU A 42 -6.71 13.73 14.99
C LEU A 42 -6.58 12.73 13.83
N GLY A 43 -7.25 11.56 13.91
CA GLY A 43 -7.24 10.60 12.81
C GLY A 43 -5.86 9.99 12.48
N CYS A 44 -4.89 10.02 13.40
CA CYS A 44 -3.48 9.66 13.13
C CYS A 44 -3.28 8.31 12.42
N ALA A 45 -4.13 7.32 12.69
CA ALA A 45 -4.05 6.00 12.07
C ALA A 45 -4.25 6.06 10.53
N ALA A 46 -4.98 7.05 10.02
CA ALA A 46 -5.14 7.27 8.58
C ALA A 46 -3.83 7.68 7.88
N ASP A 47 -2.87 8.21 8.64
CA ASP A 47 -1.55 8.64 8.14
C ASP A 47 -0.43 7.70 8.62
N GLN A 48 -0.78 6.47 9.04
CA GLN A 48 0.14 5.48 9.62
C GLN A 48 0.94 6.01 10.84
N LYS A 49 0.33 6.89 11.63
CA LYS A 49 0.91 7.47 12.85
C LYS A 49 0.17 6.99 14.10
N VAL A 50 0.85 7.05 15.24
CA VAL A 50 0.22 6.85 16.55
C VAL A 50 -0.17 8.18 17.15
N CYS A 51 -1.21 8.18 17.98
CA CYS A 51 -1.53 9.35 18.79
C CYS A 51 -0.76 9.30 20.10
N VAL A 52 -0.03 10.37 20.41
CA VAL A 52 0.64 10.57 21.68
C VAL A 52 -0.02 11.73 22.40
N GLU A 53 -0.40 11.54 23.66
CA GLU A 53 -1.02 12.56 24.51
C GLU A 53 -0.19 12.75 25.77
N ASP A 54 0.34 13.96 25.94
CA ASP A 54 1.11 14.36 27.12
C ASP A 54 0.70 15.77 27.59
N ALA A 55 1.51 16.41 28.44
CA ALA A 55 1.21 17.74 28.97
C ALA A 55 1.11 18.83 27.88
N ALA A 56 1.65 18.62 26.68
CA ALA A 56 1.54 19.52 25.53
C ALA A 56 0.28 19.27 24.69
N GLY A 57 -0.49 18.21 24.98
CA GLY A 57 -1.70 17.83 24.26
C GLY A 57 -1.51 16.62 23.34
N ALA A 58 -2.59 16.21 22.69
CA ALA A 58 -2.61 15.11 21.73
C ALA A 58 -1.98 15.55 20.39
N ARG A 59 -1.14 14.70 19.81
CA ARG A 59 -0.53 14.87 18.49
C ARG A 59 -0.28 13.54 17.80
N CYS A 60 -0.14 13.55 16.48
CA CYS A 60 0.28 12.38 15.70
C CYS A 60 1.80 12.30 15.64
N GLU A 61 2.35 11.13 15.94
CA GLU A 61 3.78 10.84 15.82
C GLU A 61 4.01 9.62 14.94
N GLY A 62 5.04 9.70 14.09
CA GLY A 62 5.52 8.57 13.30
C GLY A 62 6.20 7.53 14.19
N CYS A 63 6.05 6.26 13.85
CA CYS A 63 6.77 5.20 14.54
C CYS A 63 8.27 5.20 14.20
N PRO A 64 9.14 4.75 15.14
CA PRO A 64 10.56 4.66 14.88
C PRO A 64 10.86 3.62 13.78
N SER A 65 12.06 3.73 13.20
CA SER A 65 12.57 2.78 12.21
C SER A 65 12.45 1.33 12.69
N GLY A 66 11.94 0.45 11.83
CA GLY A 66 11.63 -0.94 12.17
C GLY A 66 10.35 -1.17 12.99
N ALA A 67 9.48 -0.17 13.11
CA ALA A 67 8.16 -0.28 13.73
C ALA A 67 7.04 0.28 12.84
N TYR A 68 5.79 -0.07 13.12
CA TYR A 68 4.62 0.43 12.40
C TYR A 68 3.54 0.87 13.38
N ALA A 69 2.67 1.79 12.95
CA ALA A 69 1.51 2.17 13.74
C ALA A 69 0.46 1.07 13.66
N ALA A 70 0.32 0.31 14.73
CA ALA A 70 -0.66 -0.77 14.80
C ALA A 70 -2.06 -0.24 15.09
N SER A 71 -3.08 -1.03 14.77
CA SER A 71 -4.49 -0.73 15.08
C SER A 71 -4.75 -0.62 16.59
N SER A 72 -3.83 -1.13 17.43
CA SER A 72 -3.80 -0.93 18.88
C SER A 72 -3.55 0.53 19.30
N GLY A 73 -3.13 1.40 18.37
CA GLY A 73 -2.75 2.78 18.64
C GLY A 73 -1.32 2.92 19.18
N THR A 74 -0.51 1.86 19.09
CA THR A 74 0.89 1.85 19.55
C THR A 74 1.85 1.50 18.42
N CYS A 75 3.11 1.88 18.58
CA CYS A 75 4.16 1.46 17.66
C CYS A 75 4.57 0.03 17.97
N GLU A 76 4.31 -0.87 17.04
CA GLU A 76 4.68 -2.28 17.15
C GLU A 76 5.86 -2.58 16.23
N LYS A 77 6.72 -3.52 16.64
CA LYS A 77 7.88 -3.89 15.85
C LYS A 77 7.47 -4.61 14.58
N LEU A 78 8.15 -4.32 13.47
CA LEU A 78 8.05 -5.13 12.25
C LEU A 78 8.63 -6.53 12.49
N SER A 79 7.81 -7.54 12.22
CA SER A 79 8.19 -8.96 12.30
C SER A 79 9.11 -9.36 11.14
N GLY A 80 9.78 -10.51 11.29
CA GLY A 80 10.64 -11.06 10.24
C GLY A 80 12.10 -10.58 10.32
N THR A 81 12.88 -11.01 9.33
CA THR A 81 14.30 -10.69 9.19
C THR A 81 14.49 -9.49 8.27
N PRO A 82 15.00 -8.35 8.77
CA PRO A 82 15.20 -7.16 7.95
C PRO A 82 16.39 -7.34 6.99
N ARG A 83 16.24 -6.85 5.76
CA ARG A 83 17.27 -6.74 4.73
C ARG A 83 17.22 -5.33 4.16
N ALA A 84 18.10 -4.46 4.64
CA ALA A 84 18.17 -3.07 4.22
C ALA A 84 19.05 -2.90 2.98
N HIS A 85 18.57 -2.09 2.05
CA HIS A 85 19.27 -1.72 0.82
C HIS A 85 19.27 -0.20 0.70
N THR A 86 20.45 0.40 0.84
CA THR A 86 20.65 1.85 0.61
C THR A 86 21.05 2.06 -0.84
N PHE A 87 20.38 2.98 -1.51
CA PHE A 87 20.61 3.29 -2.91
C PHE A 87 21.63 4.42 -3.06
N ALA A 88 21.96 4.76 -4.30
CA ALA A 88 22.89 5.85 -4.57
C ALA A 88 22.30 7.20 -4.13
N GLU A 89 23.17 8.16 -3.85
CA GLU A 89 22.78 9.53 -3.52
C GLU A 89 22.35 10.28 -4.79
N PHE A 90 21.31 11.10 -4.66
CA PHE A 90 20.91 12.09 -5.65
C PHE A 90 21.09 13.50 -5.10
N THR A 91 21.44 14.43 -5.99
CA THR A 91 21.28 15.87 -5.76
C THR A 91 20.21 16.39 -6.69
N VAL A 92 19.17 16.99 -6.13
CA VAL A 92 18.04 17.60 -6.83
C VAL A 92 18.10 19.10 -6.60
N GLU A 93 18.36 19.86 -7.66
CA GLU A 93 18.46 21.32 -7.61
C GLU A 93 17.10 21.96 -7.23
N ALA A 94 17.15 23.20 -6.75
CA ALA A 94 15.93 23.95 -6.42
C ALA A 94 14.97 24.05 -7.63
N GLY A 95 13.71 23.66 -7.43
CA GLY A 95 12.69 23.64 -8.49
C GLY A 95 12.88 22.55 -9.55
N GLN A 96 13.82 21.62 -9.35
CA GLN A 96 14.10 20.56 -10.32
C GLN A 96 13.19 19.35 -10.12
N GLU A 97 12.80 18.74 -11.25
CA GLU A 97 12.22 17.41 -11.32
C GLU A 97 13.20 16.47 -12.06
N ILE A 98 13.49 15.29 -11.50
CA ILE A 98 14.31 14.25 -12.12
C ILE A 98 13.42 13.05 -12.45
N LYS A 99 13.44 12.62 -13.73
CA LYS A 99 12.70 11.48 -14.26
C LYS A 99 13.48 10.73 -15.34
N GLY A 100 13.02 9.54 -15.69
CA GLY A 100 13.61 8.69 -16.75
C GLY A 100 14.91 7.99 -16.32
N LEU A 101 15.28 8.09 -15.05
CA LEU A 101 16.33 7.30 -14.43
C LEU A 101 15.70 6.14 -13.66
N CYS A 102 16.46 5.06 -13.54
CA CYS A 102 16.14 3.88 -12.78
C CYS A 102 17.27 3.63 -11.79
N GLN A 103 16.95 3.07 -10.65
CA GLN A 103 17.92 2.65 -9.65
C GLN A 103 17.71 1.19 -9.27
N SER A 104 18.80 0.44 -9.12
CA SER A 104 18.70 -0.99 -8.84
C SER A 104 19.73 -1.53 -7.87
N VAL A 105 19.36 -2.63 -7.20
CA VAL A 105 20.23 -3.42 -6.32
C VAL A 105 19.92 -4.91 -6.50
N THR A 106 20.96 -5.72 -6.68
CA THR A 106 20.86 -7.17 -6.77
C THR A 106 20.90 -7.78 -5.37
N LEU A 107 19.90 -8.61 -5.05
CA LEU A 107 19.70 -9.12 -3.69
C LEU A 107 20.70 -10.21 -3.30
N ASN A 108 21.32 -10.87 -4.28
CA ASN A 108 22.23 -12.01 -4.08
C ASN A 108 21.63 -13.11 -3.17
N ASN A 109 20.31 -13.29 -3.25
CA ASN A 109 19.59 -14.25 -2.43
C ASN A 109 19.62 -15.64 -3.08
N ALA A 110 20.32 -16.60 -2.46
CA ALA A 110 20.35 -17.98 -2.97
C ALA A 110 19.01 -18.73 -2.83
N THR A 111 18.10 -18.21 -2.00
CA THR A 111 16.77 -18.76 -1.76
C THR A 111 15.72 -17.67 -1.90
N GLU A 112 14.47 -18.07 -2.07
CA GLU A 112 13.33 -17.16 -2.06
C GLU A 112 13.25 -16.35 -0.75
N ILE A 113 12.67 -15.16 -0.84
CA ILE A 113 12.34 -14.30 0.29
C ILE A 113 10.82 -14.11 0.28
N TRP A 114 10.17 -14.38 1.41
CA TRP A 114 8.74 -14.12 1.61
C TRP A 114 8.58 -12.81 2.37
N VAL A 115 8.31 -11.73 1.66
CA VAL A 115 8.26 -10.38 2.20
C VAL A 115 6.87 -10.10 2.77
N ASN A 116 6.81 -9.92 4.09
CA ASN A 116 5.60 -9.52 4.81
C ASN A 116 5.49 -8.00 4.96
N ALA A 117 6.63 -7.31 5.08
CA ALA A 117 6.64 -5.86 5.16
C ALA A 117 7.80 -5.24 4.38
N VAL A 118 7.59 -4.01 3.94
CA VAL A 118 8.59 -3.13 3.34
C VAL A 118 8.55 -1.81 4.09
N GLU A 119 9.72 -1.32 4.51
CA GLU A 119 9.89 0.02 5.05
C GLU A 119 10.76 0.81 4.08
N LEU A 120 10.27 1.96 3.64
CA LEU A 120 11.02 2.91 2.84
C LEU A 120 11.31 4.15 3.69
N GLN A 121 12.57 4.60 3.68
CA GLN A 121 13.03 5.85 4.31
C GLN A 121 13.82 6.63 3.28
N GLN A 122 13.51 7.91 3.08
CA GLN A 122 14.18 8.75 2.09
C GLN A 122 14.31 10.20 2.55
N ASN A 123 15.35 10.86 2.06
CA ASN A 123 15.54 12.32 2.15
C ASN A 123 16.03 12.92 0.82
N GLU A 124 15.77 12.24 -0.30
CA GLU A 124 16.23 12.58 -1.64
C GLU A 124 15.22 13.40 -2.45
N SER A 125 14.15 13.88 -1.80
CA SER A 125 13.00 14.54 -2.45
C SER A 125 12.26 13.61 -3.42
N SER A 126 12.11 12.33 -3.06
CA SER A 126 11.28 11.41 -3.83
C SER A 126 9.84 11.91 -3.87
N HIS A 127 9.30 12.10 -5.08
CA HIS A 127 7.91 12.52 -5.26
C HIS A 127 6.95 11.36 -5.02
N HIS A 128 7.23 10.21 -5.62
CA HIS A 128 6.73 8.89 -5.24
C HIS A 128 7.77 7.88 -5.74
N SER A 129 7.59 6.60 -5.44
CA SER A 129 8.45 5.56 -6.02
C SER A 129 7.70 4.26 -6.16
N ASN A 130 7.91 3.57 -7.28
CA ASN A 130 7.40 2.22 -7.50
C ASN A 130 8.58 1.24 -7.54
N TRP A 131 8.38 0.08 -6.94
CA TRP A 131 9.44 -0.89 -6.77
C TRP A 131 9.02 -2.25 -7.28
N THR A 132 9.83 -2.74 -8.20
CA THR A 132 9.68 -4.05 -8.82
C THR A 132 10.85 -4.95 -8.40
N PHE A 133 10.61 -6.26 -8.46
CA PHE A 133 11.68 -7.24 -8.46
C PHE A 133 11.63 -8.03 -9.76
N VAL A 134 12.80 -8.40 -10.26
CA VAL A 134 12.99 -9.13 -11.51
C VAL A 134 14.08 -10.19 -11.34
N PRO A 135 14.10 -11.25 -12.16
CA PRO A 135 15.28 -12.12 -12.27
C PRO A 135 16.53 -11.28 -12.56
N ALA A 136 17.67 -11.60 -11.91
CA ALA A 136 18.88 -10.76 -11.97
C ALA A 136 19.49 -10.63 -13.38
N ASP A 137 19.11 -11.49 -14.33
CA ASP A 137 19.51 -11.43 -15.74
C ASP A 137 18.55 -10.59 -16.62
N LYS A 138 17.59 -9.90 -16.02
CA LYS A 138 16.72 -8.91 -16.69
C LYS A 138 17.21 -7.50 -16.49
N PHE A 139 16.98 -6.65 -17.49
CA PHE A 139 17.43 -5.25 -17.52
C PHE A 139 18.94 -5.18 -17.23
N ASP A 140 19.70 -5.93 -18.03
CA ASP A 140 21.11 -6.26 -17.77
C ASP A 140 22.02 -5.03 -17.67
N GLY A 141 23.05 -5.15 -16.84
CA GLY A 141 23.98 -4.07 -16.50
C GLY A 141 24.24 -3.98 -14.99
N PRO A 142 25.20 -3.14 -14.57
CA PRO A 142 25.53 -2.97 -13.17
C PRO A 142 24.37 -2.36 -12.39
N ASP A 143 24.35 -2.64 -11.08
CA ASP A 143 23.50 -1.93 -10.12
C ASP A 143 23.90 -0.46 -9.97
N GLY A 144 23.04 0.33 -9.30
CA GLY A 144 23.17 1.77 -9.18
C GLY A 144 22.17 2.51 -10.06
N ILE A 145 22.51 3.73 -10.47
CA ILE A 145 21.65 4.61 -11.28
C ILE A 145 21.96 4.42 -12.77
N TRP A 146 20.92 4.30 -13.59
CA TRP A 146 21.02 4.15 -15.03
C TRP A 146 19.79 4.74 -15.73
N LYS A 147 19.87 5.04 -17.03
CA LYS A 147 18.69 5.52 -17.77
C LYS A 147 17.76 4.35 -18.06
N CYS A 148 16.50 4.45 -17.66
CA CYS A 148 15.52 3.37 -17.85
C CYS A 148 15.47 2.90 -19.33
N SER A 149 15.47 3.86 -20.25
CA SER A 149 15.41 3.61 -21.69
C SER A 149 16.63 2.88 -22.28
N GLU A 150 17.80 2.92 -21.62
CA GLU A 150 19.00 2.23 -22.11
C GLU A 150 18.95 0.72 -21.87
N ARG A 151 18.02 0.25 -21.02
CA ARG A 151 17.82 -1.16 -20.71
C ARG A 151 16.40 -1.64 -21.05
N ASP A 152 15.66 -0.86 -21.83
CA ASP A 152 14.26 -1.10 -22.18
C ASP A 152 13.36 -1.34 -20.95
N TYR A 153 13.64 -0.64 -19.85
CA TYR A 153 12.83 -0.73 -18.64
C TYR A 153 11.50 0.02 -18.80
N ASP A 154 10.42 -0.71 -18.55
CA ASP A 154 9.12 -0.18 -18.19
C ASP A 154 8.54 -1.01 -17.03
N GLN A 155 7.73 -0.36 -16.20
CA GLN A 155 7.24 -0.95 -14.94
C GLN A 155 6.34 -2.17 -15.17
N VAL A 156 5.52 -2.18 -16.24
CA VAL A 156 4.62 -3.30 -16.55
C VAL A 156 5.42 -4.52 -16.98
N SER A 157 6.40 -4.36 -17.89
CA SER A 157 7.28 -5.44 -18.30
C SER A 157 8.11 -5.99 -17.13
N ALA A 158 8.58 -5.12 -16.22
CA ALA A 158 9.28 -5.55 -15.02
C ALA A 158 8.37 -6.34 -14.06
N ALA A 159 7.15 -5.86 -13.81
CA ALA A 159 6.15 -6.56 -13.00
C ALA A 159 5.76 -7.93 -13.61
N LEU A 160 5.67 -8.03 -14.93
CA LEU A 160 5.40 -9.30 -15.62
C LEU A 160 6.58 -10.26 -15.52
N ALA A 161 7.81 -9.77 -15.71
CA ALA A 161 9.04 -10.55 -15.64
C ALA A 161 9.32 -11.09 -14.23
N GLY A 162 9.00 -10.32 -13.19
CA GLY A 162 9.05 -10.75 -11.80
C GLY A 162 7.76 -10.37 -11.06
N GLY A 163 7.77 -9.21 -10.40
CA GLY A 163 6.60 -8.64 -9.74
C GLY A 163 6.82 -7.26 -9.12
N VAL A 164 5.76 -6.73 -8.52
CA VAL A 164 5.76 -5.48 -7.74
C VAL A 164 5.94 -5.83 -6.26
N ILE A 165 6.72 -5.05 -5.53
CA ILE A 165 6.96 -5.25 -4.10
C ILE A 165 6.46 -4.12 -3.22
N TYR A 166 6.52 -2.88 -3.73
CA TYR A 166 6.22 -1.70 -2.95
C TYR A 166 5.92 -0.51 -3.86
N ALA A 167 5.09 0.40 -3.37
CA ALA A 167 4.98 1.74 -3.90
C ALA A 167 4.86 2.71 -2.72
N GLN A 168 5.26 3.96 -2.94
CA GLN A 168 5.33 5.00 -1.93
C GLN A 168 4.27 6.07 -2.17
N SER A 169 3.60 6.48 -1.11
CA SER A 169 2.75 7.67 -1.05
C SER A 169 3.55 8.93 -1.37
N THR A 170 2.86 9.92 -1.94
CA THR A 170 3.50 11.12 -2.48
C THR A 170 4.30 11.89 -1.41
N GLN A 171 5.60 12.10 -1.67
CA GLN A 171 6.55 12.90 -0.88
C GLN A 171 6.70 12.51 0.60
N THR A 172 6.29 11.31 0.97
CA THR A 172 6.44 10.84 2.35
C THR A 172 7.91 10.49 2.65
N GLU A 173 8.51 11.01 3.73
CA GLU A 173 9.90 10.70 4.11
C GLU A 173 10.08 9.26 4.59
N ARG A 174 9.03 8.67 5.19
CA ARG A 174 9.02 7.29 5.65
C ARG A 174 7.64 6.67 5.57
N GLU A 175 7.55 5.49 4.96
CA GLU A 175 6.31 4.73 4.90
C GLU A 175 6.56 3.24 5.08
N VAL A 176 5.57 2.56 5.65
CA VAL A 176 5.62 1.13 5.93
C VAL A 176 4.41 0.45 5.29
N GLN A 177 4.70 -0.41 4.31
CA GLN A 177 3.73 -1.40 3.84
C GLN A 177 3.91 -2.66 4.67
N LYS A 178 2.97 -2.97 5.57
CA LYS A 178 2.94 -4.22 6.34
C LYS A 178 1.68 -5.00 6.01
N PHE A 179 1.81 -6.26 5.62
CA PHE A 179 0.70 -7.19 5.49
C PHE A 179 0.34 -7.88 6.83
N PRO A 180 -0.85 -8.49 6.97
CA PRO A 180 -1.18 -9.28 8.14
C PRO A 180 -0.23 -10.47 8.33
N ASP A 181 -0.17 -11.02 9.53
CA ASP A 181 0.76 -12.10 9.86
C ASP A 181 0.50 -13.35 8.99
N GLY A 182 1.57 -13.86 8.36
CA GLY A 182 1.52 -14.99 7.44
C GLY A 182 1.05 -14.64 6.02
N VAL A 183 0.86 -13.36 5.71
CA VAL A 183 0.58 -12.88 4.36
C VAL A 183 1.87 -12.30 3.76
N ALA A 184 2.24 -12.70 2.54
CA ALA A 184 3.50 -12.26 1.96
C ALA A 184 3.51 -12.19 0.42
N VAL A 185 4.37 -11.31 -0.10
CA VAL A 185 4.82 -11.31 -1.50
C VAL A 185 6.09 -12.15 -1.59
N ARG A 186 6.21 -12.96 -2.64
CA ARG A 186 7.40 -13.78 -2.87
C ARG A 186 8.38 -13.09 -3.80
N ILE A 187 9.63 -12.98 -3.38
CA ILE A 187 10.76 -12.70 -4.27
C ILE A 187 11.51 -14.02 -4.53
N PRO A 188 11.68 -14.46 -5.78
CA PRO A 188 12.41 -15.69 -6.10
C PRO A 188 13.92 -15.55 -5.86
N PRO A 189 14.68 -16.67 -5.83
CA PRO A 189 16.14 -16.64 -5.78
C PRO A 189 16.75 -15.71 -6.85
N TYR A 190 17.92 -15.14 -6.57
CA TYR A 190 18.70 -14.35 -7.52
C TYR A 190 17.87 -13.27 -8.22
N SER A 191 17.23 -12.43 -7.40
CA SER A 191 16.44 -11.31 -7.89
C SER A 191 17.19 -9.98 -7.77
N ARG A 192 16.80 -9.02 -8.61
CA ARG A 192 17.18 -7.62 -8.54
C ARG A 192 15.95 -6.78 -8.23
N ILE A 193 16.11 -5.80 -7.36
CA ILE A 193 15.12 -4.74 -7.13
C ILE A 193 15.42 -3.59 -8.09
N ILE A 194 14.38 -3.06 -8.73
CA ILE A 194 14.46 -1.89 -9.59
C ILE A 194 13.33 -0.93 -9.21
N GLY A 195 13.65 0.34 -9.03
CA GLY A 195 12.68 1.43 -8.94
C GLY A 195 12.94 2.50 -9.98
N ASP A 196 11.87 3.04 -10.56
CA ASP A 196 11.90 4.24 -11.37
C ASP A 196 12.09 5.47 -10.47
N VAL A 197 12.97 6.35 -10.89
CA VAL A 197 13.33 7.56 -10.16
C VAL A 197 12.37 8.66 -10.58
N HIS A 198 11.60 9.15 -9.61
CA HIS A 198 10.83 10.37 -9.72
C HIS A 198 11.09 11.24 -8.50
N LEU A 199 11.96 12.25 -8.68
CA LEU A 199 12.32 13.21 -7.64
C LEU A 199 11.79 14.59 -8.00
N LEU A 200 11.24 15.30 -7.03
CA LEU A 200 10.73 16.65 -7.18
C LEU A 200 11.17 17.50 -5.99
N ASN A 201 12.02 18.50 -6.23
CA ASN A 201 12.41 19.46 -5.21
C ASN A 201 11.68 20.79 -5.43
N THR A 202 10.60 21.01 -4.68
CA THR A 202 9.84 22.27 -4.74
C THR A 202 10.43 23.38 -3.86
N SER A 203 11.55 23.13 -3.18
CA SER A 203 12.18 24.11 -2.30
C SER A 203 13.08 25.09 -3.07
N LEU A 204 13.60 26.10 -2.35
CA LEU A 204 14.48 27.12 -2.91
C LEU A 204 15.96 26.75 -2.85
N GLU A 205 16.31 25.61 -2.25
CA GLU A 205 17.70 25.16 -2.08
C GLU A 205 17.88 23.75 -2.65
N PRO A 206 19.08 23.37 -3.10
CA PRO A 206 19.36 22.00 -3.51
C PRO A 206 19.16 21.01 -2.35
N VAL A 207 18.61 19.84 -2.66
CA VAL A 207 18.49 18.72 -1.72
C VAL A 207 19.42 17.61 -2.17
N THR A 208 20.27 17.14 -1.26
CA THR A 208 21.12 15.97 -1.46
C THR A 208 20.71 14.91 -0.46
N GLY A 209 20.40 13.72 -0.94
CA GLY A 209 19.90 12.65 -0.10
C GLY A 209 19.95 11.30 -0.75
N THR A 210 19.48 10.31 0.00
CA THR A 210 19.40 8.92 -0.42
C THR A 210 18.12 8.30 0.09
N LEU A 211 17.91 7.07 -0.31
CA LEU A 211 16.82 6.20 0.02
C LEU A 211 17.37 4.91 0.62
N THR A 212 16.68 4.38 1.62
CA THR A 212 16.84 3.01 2.10
C THR A 212 15.53 2.26 2.04
N LEU A 213 15.53 1.12 1.35
CA LEU A 213 14.41 0.18 1.29
C LEU A 213 14.77 -1.07 2.12
N THR A 214 13.96 -1.38 3.12
CA THR A 214 14.15 -2.53 4.00
C THR A 214 13.06 -3.56 3.77
N LEU A 215 13.46 -4.77 3.36
CA LEU A 215 12.57 -5.92 3.23
C LEU A 215 12.52 -6.71 4.54
N TYR A 216 11.32 -6.97 5.05
CA TYR A 216 11.10 -7.82 6.21
C TYR A 216 10.58 -9.19 5.77
N GLY A 217 11.51 -10.15 5.70
CA GLY A 217 11.22 -11.51 5.27
C GLY A 217 10.76 -12.41 6.41
N ILE A 218 9.71 -13.20 6.20
CA ILE A 218 9.24 -14.25 7.11
C ILE A 218 9.66 -15.66 6.63
N PRO A 219 9.75 -16.66 7.51
CA PRO A 219 9.97 -18.05 7.10
C PRO A 219 8.86 -18.55 6.19
N LYS A 220 9.20 -19.41 5.22
CA LYS A 220 8.24 -19.95 4.24
C LYS A 220 7.09 -20.70 4.92
N GLU A 221 7.40 -21.43 5.98
CA GLU A 221 6.45 -22.20 6.79
C GLU A 221 5.44 -21.34 7.55
N GLU A 222 5.72 -20.05 7.72
CA GLU A 222 4.78 -19.08 8.32
C GLU A 222 3.84 -18.45 7.28
N VAL A 223 4.13 -18.61 5.98
CA VAL A 223 3.30 -18.08 4.89
C VAL A 223 2.04 -18.92 4.72
N LYS A 224 0.90 -18.28 4.94
CA LYS A 224 -0.45 -18.82 4.78
C LYS A 224 -1.10 -18.32 3.50
N HIS A 225 -0.84 -17.08 3.12
CA HIS A 225 -1.45 -16.41 1.97
C HIS A 225 -0.37 -15.75 1.12
N LYS A 226 -0.38 -16.04 -0.18
CA LYS A 226 0.55 -15.47 -1.16
C LYS A 226 -0.14 -14.34 -1.93
N LEU A 227 0.52 -13.19 -2.04
CA LEU A 227 -0.08 -12.00 -2.65
C LEU A 227 0.34 -11.83 -4.11
N THR A 228 -0.64 -11.39 -4.90
CA THR A 228 -0.55 -11.02 -6.31
C THR A 228 -0.89 -9.54 -6.43
N PRO A 229 -0.08 -8.74 -7.15
CA PRO A 229 -0.37 -7.34 -7.36
C PRO A 229 -1.50 -7.15 -8.38
N PHE A 230 -2.20 -6.02 -8.25
CA PHE A 230 -3.10 -5.50 -9.26
C PHE A 230 -3.05 -3.97 -9.28
N HIS A 231 -3.41 -3.36 -10.40
CA HIS A 231 -3.36 -1.93 -10.59
C HIS A 231 -4.63 -1.42 -11.29
N LEU A 232 -5.11 -0.24 -10.87
CA LEU A 232 -6.16 0.50 -11.57
C LEU A 232 -5.68 1.93 -11.81
N ASP A 233 -5.73 2.39 -13.07
CA ASP A 233 -5.29 3.72 -13.49
C ASP A 233 -6.39 4.43 -14.29
N TYR A 234 -6.79 5.62 -13.83
CA TYR A 234 -7.52 6.56 -14.67
C TYR A 234 -6.51 7.43 -15.42
N HIS A 235 -5.99 6.90 -16.52
CA HIS A 235 -4.97 7.57 -17.33
C HIS A 235 -5.53 8.76 -18.15
N GLY A 236 -6.79 8.69 -18.54
CA GLY A 236 -7.43 9.63 -19.46
C GLY A 236 -7.85 10.96 -18.85
N LEU A 237 -7.12 11.48 -17.85
CA LEU A 237 -7.49 12.73 -17.17
C LEU A 237 -7.39 13.94 -18.10
N ALA A 238 -8.40 14.80 -18.03
CA ALA A 238 -8.47 16.09 -18.70
C ALA A 238 -9.35 17.03 -17.86
N ILE A 239 -8.83 17.46 -16.72
CA ILE A 239 -9.52 18.26 -15.71
C ILE A 239 -9.70 19.68 -16.23
N PRO A 240 -10.93 20.12 -16.56
CA PRO A 240 -11.13 21.42 -17.21
C PRO A 240 -10.73 22.60 -16.31
N PRO A 241 -10.35 23.74 -16.89
CA PRO A 241 -10.02 24.94 -16.10
C PRO A 241 -11.23 25.44 -15.31
N HIS A 242 -10.97 25.93 -14.10
CA HIS A 242 -11.98 26.49 -13.18
C HIS A 242 -13.17 25.56 -12.91
N ALA A 243 -12.93 24.26 -12.84
CA ALA A 243 -13.98 23.25 -12.68
C ALA A 243 -13.70 22.28 -11.55
N LYS A 244 -14.78 21.92 -10.85
CA LYS A 244 -14.83 20.73 -10.01
C LYS A 244 -15.25 19.54 -10.85
N SER A 245 -14.50 18.46 -10.78
CA SER A 245 -14.69 17.31 -11.66
C SER A 245 -14.57 15.99 -10.90
N ARG A 246 -15.43 15.02 -11.20
CA ARG A 246 -15.31 13.63 -10.76
C ARG A 246 -14.98 12.76 -11.98
N PHE A 247 -13.84 12.09 -11.95
CA PHE A 247 -13.44 11.09 -12.92
C PHE A 247 -13.63 9.72 -12.31
N TYR A 248 -14.35 8.82 -12.97
CA TYR A 248 -14.60 7.48 -12.46
C TYR A 248 -14.80 6.45 -13.56
N GLY A 249 -14.52 5.19 -13.27
CA GLY A 249 -14.87 4.11 -14.18
C GLY A 249 -15.27 2.83 -13.47
N GLU A 250 -15.93 1.99 -14.25
CA GLU A 250 -16.42 0.67 -13.87
C GLU A 250 -15.59 -0.38 -14.60
N CYS A 251 -14.75 -1.08 -13.83
CA CYS A 251 -13.79 -2.05 -14.32
C CYS A 251 -14.33 -3.46 -14.08
N ALA A 252 -15.00 -4.01 -15.10
CA ALA A 252 -15.51 -5.38 -15.07
C ALA A 252 -14.38 -6.41 -15.12
N MET A 253 -14.36 -7.32 -14.14
CA MET A 253 -13.29 -8.29 -13.91
C MET A 253 -13.67 -9.70 -14.35
N GLU A 254 -14.96 -10.06 -14.33
CA GLU A 254 -15.42 -11.42 -14.63
C GLU A 254 -14.92 -11.93 -15.99
N GLY A 255 -15.11 -11.14 -17.05
CA GLY A 255 -14.68 -11.48 -18.41
C GLY A 255 -13.16 -11.68 -18.53
N PRO A 256 -12.34 -10.69 -18.14
CA PRO A 256 -10.88 -10.81 -18.11
C PRO A 256 -10.36 -11.99 -17.27
N PHE A 257 -10.93 -12.23 -16.09
CA PHE A 257 -10.54 -13.36 -15.23
C PHE A 257 -10.94 -14.70 -15.87
N ALA A 258 -12.13 -14.81 -16.44
CA ALA A 258 -12.58 -16.00 -17.16
C ALA A 258 -11.69 -16.29 -18.38
N ALA A 259 -11.27 -15.26 -19.11
CA ALA A 259 -10.32 -15.38 -20.22
C ALA A 259 -8.93 -15.87 -19.74
N SER A 260 -8.57 -15.58 -18.50
CA SER A 260 -7.37 -16.11 -17.82
C SER A 260 -7.58 -17.49 -17.19
N GLY A 261 -8.74 -18.13 -17.41
CA GLY A 261 -9.08 -19.45 -16.87
C GLY A 261 -9.45 -19.44 -15.39
N ASN A 262 -9.95 -18.31 -14.88
CA ASN A 262 -10.23 -18.12 -13.46
C ASN A 262 -11.60 -17.48 -13.19
N THR A 263 -12.00 -17.44 -11.92
CA THR A 263 -13.17 -16.69 -11.44
C THR A 263 -12.67 -15.44 -10.70
N PHE A 264 -13.43 -14.34 -10.75
CA PHE A 264 -13.10 -13.18 -9.95
C PHE A 264 -13.54 -13.39 -8.49
N ASP A 265 -12.58 -13.72 -7.62
CA ASP A 265 -12.81 -14.03 -6.20
C ASP A 265 -11.67 -13.57 -5.28
N GLN A 266 -10.95 -12.52 -5.70
CA GLN A 266 -9.79 -11.95 -4.99
C GLN A 266 -10.07 -11.71 -3.50
N LYS A 267 -9.07 -11.95 -2.65
CA LYS A 267 -9.06 -11.48 -1.25
C LYS A 267 -8.06 -10.33 -1.11
N VAL A 268 -8.54 -9.10 -1.05
CA VAL A 268 -7.68 -7.91 -1.04
C VAL A 268 -7.14 -7.65 0.37
N TYR A 269 -5.81 -7.60 0.50
CA TYR A 269 -5.11 -7.40 1.76
C TYR A 269 -4.49 -6.02 1.90
N TYR A 270 -4.20 -5.35 0.78
CA TYR A 270 -3.58 -4.04 0.79
C TYR A 270 -4.01 -3.20 -0.41
N ILE A 271 -4.23 -1.89 -0.18
CA ILE A 271 -4.47 -0.89 -1.21
C ILE A 271 -3.64 0.35 -0.88
N LEU A 272 -2.97 0.90 -1.88
CA LEU A 272 -2.31 2.20 -1.86
C LEU A 272 -2.85 3.05 -3.01
N PRO A 273 -3.69 4.04 -2.74
CA PRO A 273 -4.11 5.01 -3.74
C PRO A 273 -3.04 6.08 -3.95
N HIS A 274 -3.04 6.69 -5.13
CA HIS A 274 -2.13 7.77 -5.49
C HIS A 274 -2.87 8.91 -6.20
N THR A 275 -2.61 10.13 -5.73
CA THR A 275 -3.18 11.39 -6.25
C THR A 275 -2.19 12.53 -6.04
N HIS A 276 -2.36 13.64 -6.77
CA HIS A 276 -1.60 14.88 -6.53
C HIS A 276 -2.49 15.96 -5.90
N THR A 277 -1.96 17.18 -5.83
CA THR A 277 -2.42 18.26 -4.95
C THR A 277 -3.85 18.76 -5.18
N MET A 278 -4.39 18.62 -6.39
CA MET A 278 -5.74 19.06 -6.72
C MET A 278 -6.82 18.09 -6.28
N ALA A 279 -6.44 16.84 -5.95
CA ALA A 279 -7.39 15.83 -5.53
C ALA A 279 -8.11 16.23 -4.23
N LYS A 280 -9.43 16.11 -4.27
CA LYS A 280 -10.36 16.35 -3.16
C LYS A 280 -10.94 15.08 -2.59
N ARG A 281 -10.95 14.01 -3.38
CA ARG A 281 -11.43 12.70 -2.96
C ARG A 281 -10.82 11.61 -3.85
N PHE A 282 -10.47 10.49 -3.23
CA PHE A 282 -10.26 9.22 -3.91
C PHE A 282 -11.30 8.22 -3.38
N PHE A 283 -11.87 7.39 -4.24
CA PHE A 283 -12.78 6.32 -3.81
C PHE A 283 -12.59 5.02 -4.59
N LEU A 284 -12.84 3.92 -3.90
CA LEU A 284 -12.87 2.57 -4.44
C LEU A 284 -14.06 1.81 -3.85
N GLU A 285 -14.86 1.19 -4.70
CA GLU A 285 -16.08 0.47 -4.36
C GLU A 285 -16.12 -0.91 -5.02
N ILE A 286 -16.88 -1.82 -4.40
CA ILE A 286 -17.28 -3.08 -5.01
C ILE A 286 -18.31 -2.79 -6.09
N MET A 287 -18.09 -3.34 -7.29
CA MET A 287 -19.03 -3.25 -8.41
C MET A 287 -19.76 -4.58 -8.60
N GLY A 288 -21.09 -4.52 -8.71
CA GLY A 288 -21.94 -5.67 -9.04
C GLY A 288 -22.20 -6.65 -7.89
N GLY A 289 -23.11 -7.59 -8.16
CA GLY A 289 -23.53 -8.59 -7.18
C GLY A 289 -24.26 -8.04 -5.94
N PRO A 290 -24.38 -8.83 -4.86
CA PRO A 290 -25.16 -8.44 -3.65
C PRO A 290 -24.56 -7.29 -2.83
N ARG A 291 -23.30 -6.92 -3.09
CA ARG A 291 -22.54 -5.88 -2.37
C ARG A 291 -22.20 -4.68 -3.28
N ASP A 292 -22.91 -4.52 -4.39
CA ASP A 292 -22.71 -3.40 -5.30
C ASP A 292 -22.79 -2.05 -4.57
N GLY A 293 -21.80 -1.19 -4.79
CA GLY A 293 -21.67 0.13 -4.16
C GLY A 293 -21.09 0.11 -2.74
N GLU A 294 -20.67 -1.04 -2.21
CA GLU A 294 -19.97 -1.07 -0.92
C GLU A 294 -18.58 -0.42 -1.04
N THR A 295 -18.34 0.63 -0.25
CA THR A 295 -17.05 1.34 -0.21
C THR A 295 -15.96 0.46 0.41
N ILE A 296 -14.88 0.27 -0.33
CA ILE A 296 -13.65 -0.37 0.15
C ILE A 296 -12.74 0.66 0.79
N LEU A 297 -12.51 1.77 0.09
CA LEU A 297 -11.64 2.85 0.52
C LEU A 297 -12.21 4.19 0.06
N GLU A 298 -12.16 5.17 0.95
CA GLU A 298 -12.38 6.57 0.63
C GLU A 298 -11.31 7.40 1.33
N LEU A 299 -10.67 8.29 0.58
CA LEU A 299 -9.75 9.28 1.11
C LEU A 299 -10.26 10.68 0.80
N SER A 300 -10.02 11.59 1.73
CA SER A 300 -10.24 13.03 1.56
C SER A 300 -9.16 13.65 0.68
N ALA A 301 -9.15 14.99 0.63
CA ALA A 301 -8.16 15.74 -0.13
C ALA A 301 -6.71 15.34 0.19
N TYR A 302 -5.87 15.45 -0.83
CA TYR A 302 -4.45 15.20 -0.76
C TYR A 302 -3.80 15.97 0.41
N ASN A 303 -2.98 15.28 1.21
CA ASN A 303 -2.24 15.87 2.32
C ASN A 303 -0.75 15.49 2.35
N GLY A 304 -0.25 14.69 1.40
CA GLY A 304 1.15 14.24 1.33
C GLY A 304 1.55 13.23 2.42
N GLU A 305 0.57 12.56 3.04
CA GLU A 305 0.80 11.55 4.08
C GLU A 305 0.75 10.12 3.52
N ALA A 306 1.21 9.17 4.34
CA ALA A 306 1.15 7.75 4.02
C ALA A 306 -0.29 7.24 3.97
N HIS A 307 -0.74 6.77 2.80
CA HIS A 307 -2.11 6.37 2.56
C HIS A 307 -2.32 4.87 2.32
N GLY A 308 -1.25 4.08 2.38
CA GLY A 308 -1.36 2.62 2.37
C GLY A 308 -2.35 2.10 3.41
N ARG A 309 -3.24 1.20 3.00
CA ARG A 309 -4.25 0.57 3.85
C ARG A 309 -4.05 -0.93 3.87
N VAL A 310 -3.82 -1.47 5.05
CA VAL A 310 -3.81 -2.91 5.32
C VAL A 310 -5.17 -3.36 5.83
N TYR A 311 -5.62 -4.52 5.34
CA TYR A 311 -6.86 -5.15 5.78
C TYR A 311 -6.53 -6.45 6.54
N GLU A 312 -6.58 -6.40 7.88
CA GLU A 312 -6.35 -7.57 8.75
C GLU A 312 -7.33 -8.73 8.46
N LYS A 313 -8.55 -8.37 8.06
CA LYS A 313 -9.48 -9.28 7.39
C LYS A 313 -9.56 -8.84 5.93
N PRO A 314 -9.17 -9.68 4.96
CA PRO A 314 -9.15 -9.24 3.59
C PRO A 314 -10.56 -8.91 3.09
N ILE A 315 -10.64 -7.96 2.16
CA ILE A 315 -11.88 -7.67 1.46
C ILE A 315 -12.14 -8.80 0.47
N ASP A 316 -13.23 -9.52 0.70
CA ASP A 316 -13.63 -10.64 -0.13
C ASP A 316 -14.40 -10.14 -1.36
N MET A 317 -13.87 -10.36 -2.57
CA MET A 317 -14.51 -9.97 -3.83
C MET A 317 -15.42 -11.06 -4.42
N THR A 318 -15.64 -12.17 -3.72
CA THR A 318 -16.49 -13.27 -4.20
C THR A 318 -17.91 -12.78 -4.51
N GLY A 319 -18.34 -13.00 -5.75
CA GLY A 319 -19.67 -12.63 -6.22
C GLY A 319 -19.82 -11.15 -6.62
N ALA A 320 -18.74 -10.38 -6.61
CA ALA A 320 -18.68 -9.07 -7.26
C ALA A 320 -18.39 -9.24 -8.76
N GLU A 321 -18.72 -8.22 -9.55
CA GLU A 321 -18.44 -8.15 -10.99
C GLU A 321 -17.12 -7.41 -11.28
N GLY A 322 -16.62 -6.60 -10.33
CA GLY A 322 -15.35 -5.89 -10.46
C GLY A 322 -15.19 -4.73 -9.47
N TYR A 323 -14.54 -3.66 -9.93
CA TYR A 323 -14.28 -2.45 -9.14
C TYR A 323 -14.89 -1.22 -9.79
N ARG A 324 -15.43 -0.31 -8.97
CA ARG A 324 -15.71 1.07 -9.36
C ARG A 324 -14.76 1.98 -8.60
N PHE A 325 -13.98 2.80 -9.31
CA PHE A 325 -13.02 3.69 -8.66
C PHE A 325 -12.94 5.04 -9.37
N GLY A 326 -12.40 6.03 -8.67
CA GLY A 326 -12.24 7.36 -9.24
C GLY A 326 -11.71 8.39 -8.27
N CYS A 327 -11.55 9.61 -8.80
CA CYS A 327 -11.05 10.76 -8.07
C CYS A 327 -11.90 12.00 -8.36
N GLU A 328 -11.97 12.90 -7.37
CA GLU A 328 -12.53 14.23 -7.52
C GLU A 328 -11.43 15.28 -7.45
N TYR A 329 -11.52 16.30 -8.30
CA TYR A 329 -10.53 17.38 -8.40
C TYR A 329 -11.19 18.74 -8.38
N ASP A 330 -10.42 19.73 -7.93
CA ASP A 330 -10.71 21.15 -8.10
C ASP A 330 -9.54 21.79 -8.85
N ASN A 331 -9.76 22.20 -10.11
CA ASN A 331 -8.74 22.84 -10.92
C ASN A 331 -8.93 24.36 -10.91
N PRO A 332 -8.12 25.12 -10.16
CA PRO A 332 -8.19 26.58 -10.10
C PRO A 332 -7.45 27.27 -11.26
N ARG A 333 -6.80 26.52 -12.15
CA ARG A 333 -5.96 27.06 -13.21
C ARG A 333 -6.79 27.48 -14.42
N ASP A 334 -6.19 28.31 -15.26
CA ASP A 334 -6.74 28.75 -16.54
C ASP A 334 -6.60 27.71 -17.67
N GLU A 335 -5.93 26.59 -17.40
CA GLU A 335 -5.66 25.52 -18.35
C GLU A 335 -6.23 24.17 -17.90
N THR A 336 -6.41 23.27 -18.87
CA THR A 336 -6.75 21.88 -18.60
C THR A 336 -5.54 21.17 -18.00
N VAL A 337 -5.74 20.48 -16.88
CA VAL A 337 -4.74 19.63 -16.24
C VAL A 337 -4.96 18.18 -16.69
N VAL A 338 -3.91 17.49 -17.07
CA VAL A 338 -3.97 16.12 -17.62
C VAL A 338 -3.34 15.12 -16.66
N TRP A 339 -3.30 13.85 -17.06
CA TRP A 339 -2.54 12.83 -16.34
C TRP A 339 -1.04 13.09 -16.53
N GLY A 340 -0.27 13.10 -15.45
CA GLY A 340 1.18 13.24 -15.56
C GLY A 340 1.89 13.52 -14.24
N PHE A 341 3.18 13.78 -14.36
CA PHE A 341 4.08 14.16 -13.26
C PHE A 341 4.14 15.68 -13.07
N GLY A 342 4.86 16.13 -12.05
CA GLY A 342 5.08 17.55 -11.79
C GLY A 342 3.81 18.27 -11.32
N ASP A 343 3.36 19.23 -12.12
CA ASP A 343 2.17 20.03 -11.84
C ASP A 343 0.88 19.46 -12.46
N GLU A 344 0.96 18.30 -13.08
CA GLU A 344 -0.19 17.51 -13.56
C GLU A 344 -0.81 16.66 -12.43
N GLU A 345 -1.84 15.86 -12.71
CA GLU A 345 -2.55 15.05 -11.72
C GLU A 345 -2.51 13.54 -12.02
N MET A 346 -2.85 12.72 -11.03
CA MET A 346 -2.97 11.27 -11.15
C MET A 346 -4.18 10.74 -10.37
N CYS A 347 -4.74 9.62 -10.83
CA CYS A 347 -5.77 8.85 -10.13
C CYS A 347 -5.52 7.37 -10.34
N GLU A 348 -4.76 6.77 -9.45
CA GLU A 348 -4.41 5.35 -9.57
C GLU A 348 -4.37 4.67 -8.21
N LEU A 349 -4.31 3.34 -8.22
CA LEU A 349 -4.08 2.55 -7.03
C LEU A 349 -3.28 1.30 -7.34
N LEU A 350 -2.34 0.98 -6.44
CA LEU A 350 -1.72 -0.32 -6.34
C LEU A 350 -2.44 -1.14 -5.27
N GLY A 351 -2.74 -2.40 -5.58
CA GLY A 351 -3.30 -3.33 -4.62
C GLY A 351 -2.55 -4.66 -4.57
N PHE A 352 -2.67 -5.34 -3.44
CA PHE A 352 -2.22 -6.72 -3.28
C PHE A 352 -3.36 -7.59 -2.77
N ALA A 353 -3.61 -8.70 -3.47
CA ALA A 353 -4.66 -9.65 -3.14
C ALA A 353 -4.13 -11.09 -3.18
N GLU A 354 -4.73 -11.96 -2.38
CA GLU A 354 -4.64 -13.40 -2.65
C GLU A 354 -5.47 -13.68 -3.90
N SER A 355 -4.77 -14.10 -4.95
CA SER A 355 -5.31 -14.35 -6.28
C SER A 355 -4.34 -15.25 -7.06
N SER A 356 -4.84 -15.95 -8.06
CA SER A 356 -4.00 -16.59 -9.09
C SER A 356 -4.00 -15.82 -10.41
N VAL A 357 -4.55 -14.60 -10.41
CA VAL A 357 -4.60 -13.68 -11.55
C VAL A 357 -4.15 -12.30 -11.08
N GLY A 358 -3.13 -11.76 -11.75
CA GLY A 358 -2.77 -10.34 -11.66
C GLY A 358 -3.46 -9.58 -12.77
N PHE A 359 -3.64 -8.28 -12.59
CA PHE A 359 -4.22 -7.45 -13.66
C PHE A 359 -3.74 -6.00 -13.62
N GLU A 360 -3.83 -5.38 -14.78
CA GLU A 360 -3.69 -3.96 -15.03
C GLU A 360 -5.00 -3.46 -15.64
N ALA A 361 -5.66 -2.48 -15.03
CA ALA A 361 -6.91 -1.91 -15.52
C ALA A 361 -6.75 -0.42 -15.80
N VAL A 362 -7.05 0.01 -17.02
CA VAL A 362 -6.79 1.40 -17.47
C VAL A 362 -8.04 2.01 -18.09
N ILE A 363 -8.34 3.24 -17.70
CA ILE A 363 -9.33 4.12 -18.32
C ILE A 363 -8.58 5.21 -19.09
N SER A 364 -8.39 5.03 -20.39
CA SER A 364 -7.47 5.86 -21.19
C SER A 364 -8.10 7.14 -21.78
N SER A 365 -9.36 7.44 -21.46
CA SER A 365 -10.03 8.65 -21.94
C SER A 365 -11.02 9.20 -20.90
N ALA A 366 -11.55 10.39 -21.15
CA ALA A 366 -12.60 10.97 -20.35
C ALA A 366 -13.70 11.52 -21.26
N GLN A 367 -14.93 11.05 -21.05
CA GLN A 367 -16.13 11.62 -21.65
C GLN A 367 -16.98 12.24 -20.55
N GLU A 368 -17.43 13.48 -20.76
CA GLU A 368 -18.40 14.09 -19.86
C GLU A 368 -19.74 13.37 -19.98
N VAL A 369 -20.19 12.78 -18.88
CA VAL A 369 -21.42 11.96 -18.81
C VAL A 369 -22.54 12.64 -18.05
N GLY A 370 -22.27 13.76 -17.37
CA GLY A 370 -23.30 14.53 -16.66
C GLY A 370 -22.74 15.47 -15.60
N THR A 371 -23.59 15.84 -14.67
CA THR A 371 -23.24 16.70 -13.52
C THR A 371 -23.88 16.16 -12.24
N ASP A 372 -23.23 16.38 -11.11
CA ASP A 372 -23.72 16.12 -9.75
C ASP A 372 -23.54 17.40 -8.93
N GLY A 373 -24.58 18.24 -8.88
CA GLY A 373 -24.47 19.59 -8.33
C GLY A 373 -23.51 20.45 -9.17
N ASP A 374 -22.41 20.89 -8.56
CA ASP A 374 -21.35 21.66 -9.21
C ASP A 374 -20.19 20.79 -9.75
N LEU A 375 -20.24 19.46 -9.52
CA LEU A 375 -19.28 18.52 -10.08
C LEU A 375 -19.65 18.16 -11.51
N ARG A 376 -18.68 18.26 -12.42
CA ARG A 376 -18.75 17.69 -13.76
C ARG A 376 -18.31 16.23 -13.71
N LEU A 377 -19.10 15.33 -14.27
CA LEU A 377 -18.85 13.89 -14.20
C LEU A 377 -18.20 13.42 -15.50
N PHE A 378 -17.07 12.73 -15.36
CA PHE A 378 -16.31 12.15 -16.45
C PHE A 378 -16.17 10.65 -16.25
N SER A 379 -16.40 9.89 -17.32
CA SER A 379 -16.20 8.44 -17.33
C SER A 379 -15.82 7.96 -18.73
N ALA A 380 -15.27 6.77 -18.81
CA ALA A 380 -14.97 6.07 -20.06
C ALA A 380 -14.86 4.56 -19.80
N PRO A 381 -14.88 3.72 -20.86
CA PRO A 381 -14.67 2.28 -20.71
C PRO A 381 -13.34 1.96 -20.02
N CYS A 382 -13.38 1.05 -19.04
CA CYS A 382 -12.19 0.51 -18.39
C CYS A 382 -11.73 -0.75 -19.11
N VAL A 383 -10.47 -0.75 -19.57
CA VAL A 383 -9.85 -1.90 -20.25
C VAL A 383 -8.99 -2.64 -19.25
N THR A 384 -9.29 -3.92 -19.01
CA THR A 384 -8.53 -4.76 -18.07
C THR A 384 -7.71 -5.81 -18.81
N TYR A 385 -6.41 -5.80 -18.56
CA TYR A 385 -5.49 -6.86 -18.94
C TYR A 385 -5.24 -7.76 -17.74
N ALA A 386 -5.91 -8.92 -17.71
CA ALA A 386 -5.72 -9.95 -16.70
C ALA A 386 -4.79 -11.05 -17.22
N PHE A 387 -3.96 -11.60 -16.33
CA PHE A 387 -3.01 -12.65 -16.68
C PHE A 387 -2.81 -13.63 -15.52
N PRO A 388 -2.57 -14.93 -15.79
CA PRO A 388 -2.24 -15.89 -14.75
C PRO A 388 -1.00 -15.47 -13.95
N TRP A 389 -1.10 -15.50 -12.63
CA TRP A 389 -0.01 -15.20 -11.72
C TRP A 389 0.61 -16.47 -11.19
N ASP A 390 1.82 -16.78 -11.65
CA ASP A 390 2.62 -17.88 -11.13
C ASP A 390 3.40 -17.42 -9.88
N HIS A 391 2.95 -17.87 -8.72
CA HIS A 391 3.64 -17.62 -7.45
C HIS A 391 4.99 -18.33 -7.35
N ASP A 392 5.24 -19.35 -8.17
CA ASP A 392 6.47 -20.13 -8.15
C ASP A 392 7.41 -19.78 -9.32
N LYS A 393 7.20 -18.62 -9.98
CA LYS A 393 8.09 -18.05 -11.02
C LYS A 393 9.56 -18.25 -10.67
N PRO A 394 10.40 -18.71 -11.62
CA PRO A 394 11.81 -18.90 -11.38
C PRO A 394 12.52 -17.56 -11.17
N GLY A 395 13.63 -17.63 -10.45
CA GLY A 395 14.57 -16.53 -10.27
C GLY A 395 15.54 -16.38 -11.43
N GLY A 396 16.50 -15.47 -11.27
CA GLY A 396 17.66 -15.38 -12.17
C GLY A 396 18.64 -16.55 -11.98
N PRO A 397 19.67 -16.64 -12.83
CA PRO A 397 20.77 -17.57 -12.61
C PRO A 397 21.58 -17.18 -11.35
N PRO A 398 22.24 -18.13 -10.68
CA PRO A 398 23.23 -17.81 -9.66
C PRO A 398 24.33 -16.90 -10.23
N PRO A 399 24.88 -15.97 -9.43
CA PRO A 399 26.02 -15.17 -9.86
C PRO A 399 27.22 -16.09 -10.19
N PRO A 400 28.04 -15.72 -11.19
CA PRO A 400 29.15 -16.52 -11.70
C PRO A 400 30.27 -16.78 -10.67
#